data_AF-G0AHC2-F1
#
_entry.id   AF-G0AHC2-F1
#
_cell.length_a   1.000
_cell.length_b   1.000
_cell.length_c   1.000
_cell.angle_alpha   90.00
_cell.angle_beta   90.00
_cell.angle_gamma   90.00
#
_symmetry.space_group_name_H-M   'P 1'
#
loop_
_entity.id
_entity.type
_entity.pdbx_description
1 polymer ?
#
loop_
_entity_poly.entity_id
_entity_poly.type
_entity_poly.pdbx_seq_one_letter_code
_entity_poly.pdbx_strand_id
1 'polypeptide(L)' 'MSAYSQRPDRLVLVTQAAANATGRRFCAHHQGEVPAADGDFVECNKTRRWICYRCQENRRRQREAAATRNK' A
#
# COMPACT_ATOMS: atom_id res chain seq x y z
N MET A 1 -4.44 -8.03 27.59
CA MET A 1 -3.96 -8.44 26.25
C MET A 1 -5.05 -8.10 25.23
N SER A 2 -4.79 -7.15 24.34
CA SER A 2 -5.80 -6.58 23.44
C SER A 2 -6.01 -7.48 22.23
N ALA A 3 -7.26 -7.94 22.00
CA ALA A 3 -7.68 -8.77 20.87
C ALA A 3 -7.50 -8.11 19.47
N TYR A 4 -6.97 -6.88 19.44
CA TYR A 4 -6.73 -6.12 18.21
C TYR A 4 -5.36 -6.37 17.57
N SER A 5 -4.44 -7.08 18.24
CA SER A 5 -3.09 -7.34 17.68
C SER A 5 -3.01 -8.52 16.70
N GLN A 6 -4.06 -9.36 16.58
CA GLN A 6 -4.06 -10.53 15.67
C GLN A 6 -4.77 -10.30 14.33
N ARG A 7 -5.37 -9.11 14.13
CA ARG A 7 -6.12 -8.78 12.91
C ARG A 7 -5.31 -8.40 11.66
N PRO A 8 -4.09 -7.82 11.73
CA PRO A 8 -3.39 -7.42 10.50
C PRO A 8 -3.04 -8.63 9.63
N ASP A 9 -2.61 -9.73 10.24
CA ASP A 9 -2.14 -10.91 9.50
C ASP A 9 -3.25 -11.56 8.67
N ARG A 10 -4.47 -11.65 9.21
CA ARG A 10 -5.60 -12.26 8.50
C ARG A 10 -6.03 -11.45 7.28
N LEU A 11 -6.01 -10.12 7.37
CA LEU A 11 -6.35 -9.25 6.23
C LEU A 11 -5.27 -9.32 5.13
N VAL A 12 -3.99 -9.41 5.53
CA VAL A 12 -2.88 -9.63 4.60
C VAL A 12 -3.02 -10.97 3.87
N LEU A 13 -3.42 -12.04 4.58
CA LEU A 13 -3.63 -13.36 3.97
C LEU A 13 -4.78 -13.38 2.96
N VAL A 14 -5.93 -12.76 3.30
CA VAL A 14 -7.09 -12.69 2.38
C VAL A 14 -6.76 -11.85 1.14
N THR A 15 -6.08 -10.72 1.32
CA THR A 15 -5.68 -9.86 0.19
C THR A 15 -4.61 -10.51 -0.68
N GLN A 16 -3.71 -11.32 -0.11
CA GLN A 16 -2.76 -12.14 -0.86
C GLN A 16 -3.45 -13.23 -1.67
N ALA A 17 -4.39 -13.96 -1.06
CA ALA A 17 -5.15 -15.02 -1.76
C ALA A 17 -5.96 -14.45 -2.93
N ALA A 18 -6.63 -13.32 -2.72
CA ALA A 18 -7.35 -12.61 -3.79
C ALA A 18 -6.41 -12.21 -4.92
N ALA A 19 -5.23 -11.65 -4.60
CA ALA A 19 -4.25 -11.28 -5.61
C ALA A 19 -3.70 -12.47 -6.40
N ASN A 20 -3.48 -13.61 -5.74
CA ASN A 20 -3.04 -14.83 -6.41
C ASN A 20 -4.12 -15.38 -7.36
N ALA A 21 -5.40 -15.24 -6.99
CA ALA A 21 -6.52 -15.70 -7.81
C ALA A 21 -6.83 -14.78 -9.00
N THR A 22 -6.73 -13.46 -8.81
CA THR A 22 -7.16 -12.48 -9.83
C THR A 22 -6.00 -11.85 -10.60
N GLY A 23 -4.76 -11.98 -10.11
CA GLY A 23 -3.61 -11.23 -10.60
C GLY A 23 -3.70 -9.73 -10.31
N ARG A 24 -4.65 -9.27 -9.48
CA ARG A 24 -4.92 -7.86 -9.20
C ARG A 24 -4.90 -7.53 -7.72
N ARG A 25 -4.58 -6.28 -7.40
CA ARG A 25 -4.55 -5.74 -6.04
C ARG A 25 -5.16 -4.35 -5.98
N PHE A 26 -5.75 -4.06 -4.82
CA PHE A 26 -6.28 -2.74 -4.52
C PHE A 26 -5.16 -1.82 -4.04
N CYS A 27 -4.97 -0.69 -4.72
CA CYS A 27 -4.05 0.36 -4.30
C CYS A 27 -4.70 1.24 -3.23
N ALA A 28 -4.12 1.26 -2.02
CA ALA A 28 -4.63 2.07 -0.92
C ALA A 28 -4.53 3.59 -1.13
N HIS A 29 -3.80 4.05 -2.14
CA HIS A 29 -3.61 5.48 -2.41
C HIS A 29 -4.66 6.06 -3.36
N HIS A 30 -4.83 5.46 -4.55
CA HIS A 30 -5.81 5.93 -5.54
C HIS A 30 -7.14 5.16 -5.46
N GLN A 31 -7.25 4.17 -4.57
CA GLN A 31 -8.47 3.41 -4.30
C GLN A 31 -9.03 2.64 -5.52
N GLY A 32 -8.15 1.96 -6.26
CA GLY A 32 -8.51 1.19 -7.45
C GLY A 32 -7.71 -0.09 -7.60
N GLU A 33 -8.20 -1.00 -8.44
CA GLU A 33 -7.52 -2.26 -8.74
C GLU A 33 -6.49 -2.08 -9.86
N VAL A 34 -5.33 -2.68 -9.67
CA VAL A 34 -4.22 -2.70 -10.63
C VAL A 34 -3.57 -4.09 -10.64
N PRO A 35 -2.75 -4.44 -11.65
CA PRO A 35 -1.97 -5.67 -11.62
C PRO A 35 -1.17 -5.80 -10.32
N ALA A 36 -1.20 -6.99 -9.71
CA ALA A 36 -0.56 -7.25 -8.43
C ALA A 36 0.96 -7.06 -8.47
N ALA A 37 1.56 -7.18 -9.66
CA ALA A 37 2.97 -6.95 -9.92
C ALA A 37 3.35 -5.46 -10.02
N ASP A 38 2.37 -4.55 -10.18
CA ASP A 38 2.62 -3.11 -10.41
C ASP A 38 2.68 -2.31 -9.11
N GLY A 39 3.22 -2.91 -8.05
CA GLY A 39 3.33 -2.24 -6.76
C GLY A 39 3.85 -3.13 -5.65
N ASP A 40 3.94 -2.54 -4.47
CA ASP A 40 4.49 -3.22 -3.31
C ASP A 40 3.79 -2.75 -2.03
N PHE A 41 3.98 -3.51 -0.95
CA PHE A 41 3.59 -3.13 0.39
C PHE A 41 4.54 -2.08 0.95
N VAL A 42 3.98 -0.94 1.34
CA VAL A 42 4.68 0.17 1.97
C VAL A 42 4.19 0.31 3.40
N GLU A 43 5.12 0.50 4.34
CA GLU A 43 4.80 0.88 5.72
C GLU A 43 4.35 2.35 5.78
N CYS A 44 3.15 2.59 6.29
CA CYS A 44 2.56 3.92 6.44
C CYS A 44 1.90 4.03 7.81
N ASN A 45 2.39 4.94 8.66
CA ASN A 45 1.79 5.22 9.98
C ASN A 45 1.49 3.96 10.80
N LYS A 46 2.48 3.04 10.90
CA LYS A 46 2.37 1.74 11.59
C LYS A 46 1.39 0.74 10.95
N THR A 47 0.97 0.98 9.70
CA THR A 47 0.14 0.05 8.93
C THR A 47 0.81 -0.28 7.60
N ARG A 48 0.95 -1.58 7.32
CA ARG A 48 1.43 -2.08 6.04
C ARG A 48 0.31 -2.03 5.00
N ARG A 49 0.51 -1.31 3.89
CA ARG A 49 -0.51 -1.15 2.84
C ARG A 49 0.10 -1.34 1.47
N TRP A 50 -0.64 -1.99 0.57
CA TRP A 50 -0.20 -2.15 -0.82
C TRP A 50 -0.48 -0.88 -1.63
N ILE A 51 0.53 -0.39 -2.36
CA ILE A 51 0.46 0.84 -3.16
C ILE A 51 1.13 0.59 -4.52
N CYS A 52 0.49 1.00 -5.61
CA CYS A 52 1.05 0.86 -6.95
C CYS A 52 2.25 1.78 -7.20
N TYR A 53 3.18 1.38 -8.07
CA TYR A 53 4.41 2.14 -8.35
C TYR A 53 4.14 3.58 -8.81
N ARG A 54 3.08 3.79 -9.62
CA ARG A 54 2.65 5.14 -10.04
C ARG A 54 2.34 6.05 -8.84
N CYS A 55 1.67 5.51 -7.83
CA CYS A 55 1.33 6.26 -6.63
C CYS A 55 2.50 6.40 -5.67
N GLN A 56 3.38 5.41 -5.60
CA GLN A 56 4.63 5.53 -4.84
C GLN A 56 5.51 6.66 -5.39
N GLU A 57 5.69 6.71 -6.71
CA GLU A 57 6.46 7.76 -7.39
C GLU A 57 5.83 9.14 -7.19
N ASN A 58 4.50 9.27 -7.29
CA ASN A 58 3.82 10.54 -7.03
C ASN A 58 4.05 11.02 -5.58
N ARG A 59 4.00 10.11 -4.60
CA ARG A 59 4.31 10.44 -3.21
C ARG A 59 5.77 10.83 -3.02
N ARG A 60 6.70 10.18 -3.72
CA ARG A 60 8.13 10.55 -3.71
C ARG A 60 8.31 11.99 -4.20
N ARG A 61 7.75 12.33 -5.37
CA ARG A 61 7.79 13.69 -5.93
C ARG A 61 7.18 14.73 -4.99
N GLN A 62 6.05 14.42 -4.36
CA GLN A 62 5.42 15.33 -3.39
C GLN A 62 6.31 15.58 -2.16
N ARG A 63 7.00 14.55 -1.65
CA ARG A 63 7.95 14.69 -0.54
C ARG A 63 9.16 15.53 -0.93
N GLU A 64 9.72 15.30 -2.11
CA GLU A 64 10.83 16.09 -2.66
C GLU A 64 10.43 17.56 -2.83
N ALA A 65 9.26 17.83 -3.43
CA ALA A 65 8.74 19.19 -3.59
C ALA A 65 8.46 19.89 -2.25
N ALA A 66 7.98 19.16 -1.24
CA ALA A 66 7.79 19.70 0.10
C ALA A 66 9.13 20.03 0.79
N ALA A 67 10.16 19.21 0.58
CA ALA A 67 11.50 19.47 1.09
C ALA A 67 12.17 20.69 0.44
N THR A 68 11.93 20.92 -0.86
CA THR A 68 12.44 22.11 -1.55
C THR A 68 11.72 23.40 -1.17
N ARG A 69 10.45 23.32 -0.74
CA ARG A 69 9.67 24.52 -0.33
C ARG A 69 10.03 25.04 1.06
N ASN A 70 10.66 24.21 1.89
CA ASN A 70 11.10 24.56 3.24
C ASN A 70 12.60 24.96 3.31
N LYS A 71 13.24 25.21 2.17
CA LYS A 71 14.62 25.66 2.04
C LYS A 71 14.65 27.09 1.52
#